data_AF-A0A3M1T9C6-F1
#
_entry.id   AF-A0A3M1T9C6-F1
#
_cell.length_a   1.000
_cell.length_b   1.000
_cell.length_c   1.000
_cell.angle_alpha   90.00
_cell.angle_beta   90.00
_cell.angle_gamma   90.00
#
_symmetry.space_group_name_H-M   'P 1'
#
loop_
_entity.id
_entity.type
_entity.pdbx_description
1 polymer ?
#
loop_
_entity_poly.entity_id
_entity_poly.type
_entity_poly.pdbx_seq_one_letter_code
_entity_poly.pdbx_strand_id
1 'polypeptide(L)'
;MGMWERIKRIFRSIIGWFIELGEDPELILKQNIRDLEDQVPALNENLAMIKAQVTLVEKELAKLKTKENELTAKIKAALKNNRRDIALTYATTLEEVRREKVQQEGQLKVAQAAYEKAQKVKRAFMLEKERKIQEAKKALSAKRQAQWNNKVADAMESFQVAGIDQTHDEMIEKIERDAARAEAKLEMAMDGVGTDMIDIEEDAKALQANETLRQFELEMGLVPEVSAPPEAAESESQKTIGERETT
;
A
#
# COMPACT_ATOMS: atom_id res chain seq x y z
N MET A 1 2.88 29.31 12.66
CA MET A 1 3.00 27.87 13.04
C MET A 1 3.51 27.09 11.85
N GLY A 2 4.72 26.51 11.93
CA GLY A 2 5.32 25.77 10.81
C GLY A 2 4.57 24.48 10.46
N MET A 3 4.53 24.12 9.18
CA MET A 3 3.89 22.91 8.66
C MET A 3 4.37 21.63 9.38
N TRP A 4 5.64 21.61 9.82
CA TRP A 4 6.23 20.55 10.61
C TRP A 4 5.58 20.32 11.99
N GLU A 5 5.18 21.40 12.68
CA GLU A 5 4.47 21.29 13.96
C GLU A 5 3.03 20.79 13.76
N ARG A 6 2.42 21.08 12.61
CA ARG A 6 1.12 20.52 12.23
C ARG A 6 1.22 19.02 11.95
N ILE A 7 2.25 18.60 11.22
CA ILE A 7 2.56 17.20 10.93
C ILE A 7 2.86 16.43 12.23
N LYS A 8 3.72 16.96 13.12
CA LYS A 8 3.98 16.35 14.44
C LYS A 8 2.71 16.18 15.27
N ARG A 9 1.82 17.18 15.26
CA ARG A 9 0.56 17.12 16.00
C ARG A 9 -0.36 16.03 15.46
N ILE A 10 -0.44 15.87 14.14
CA ILE A 10 -1.19 14.79 13.49
C ILE A 10 -0.58 13.42 13.84
N PHE A 11 0.75 13.28 13.78
CA PHE A 11 1.43 12.04 14.19
C PHE A 11 1.26 11.74 15.69
N ARG A 12 1.21 12.77 16.55
CA ARG A 12 1.00 12.61 17.99
C ARG A 12 -0.45 12.31 18.34
N SER A 13 -1.42 12.84 17.59
CA SER A 13 -2.85 12.52 17.77
C SER A 13 -3.18 11.09 17.35
N ILE A 14 -2.50 10.55 16.32
CA ILE A 14 -2.59 9.13 15.94
C ILE A 14 -2.18 8.20 17.10
N ILE A 15 -1.20 8.61 17.90
CA ILE A 15 -0.66 7.79 19.00
C ILE A 15 -1.45 7.99 20.31
N GLY A 16 -2.15 9.12 20.46
CA GLY A 16 -2.71 9.59 21.74
C GLY A 16 -4.14 9.17 22.08
N TRP A 17 -4.86 8.44 21.22
CA TRP A 17 -6.30 8.18 21.40
C TRP A 17 -6.64 6.88 22.17
N PHE A 18 -5.66 6.21 22.78
CA PHE A 18 -5.87 4.87 23.37
C PHE A 18 -6.60 4.81 24.72
N ILE A 19 -7.25 5.88 25.19
CA ILE A 19 -7.83 5.89 26.54
C ILE A 19 -9.26 6.40 26.51
N GLU A 20 -10.16 5.52 27.00
CA GLU A 20 -11.57 5.72 27.38
C GLU A 20 -12.66 5.56 26.30
N LEU A 21 -13.44 4.47 26.35
CA LEU A 21 -14.79 4.41 26.96
C LEU A 21 -15.61 3.17 26.51
N GLY A 22 -16.25 2.52 27.49
CA GLY A 22 -17.70 2.18 27.44
C GLY A 22 -18.21 0.93 26.70
N GLU A 23 -18.65 -0.04 27.52
CA GLU A 23 -19.78 -0.99 27.35
C GLU A 23 -19.67 -2.30 26.54
N ASP A 24 -18.82 -2.46 25.53
CA ASP A 24 -18.54 -3.82 25.00
C ASP A 24 -17.11 -3.95 24.48
N PRO A 25 -16.22 -4.72 25.14
CA PRO A 25 -14.82 -4.83 24.75
C PRO A 25 -14.62 -5.32 23.32
N GLU A 26 -15.58 -6.06 22.76
CA GLU A 26 -15.55 -6.51 21.37
C GLU A 26 -15.80 -5.39 20.37
N LEU A 27 -16.77 -4.51 20.66
CA LEU A 27 -17.10 -3.39 19.78
C LEU A 27 -15.94 -2.39 19.74
N ILE A 28 -15.32 -2.14 20.90
CA ILE A 28 -14.15 -1.27 21.03
C ILE A 28 -12.95 -1.81 20.22
N LEU A 29 -12.68 -3.12 20.30
CA LEU A 29 -11.58 -3.72 19.55
C LEU A 29 -11.82 -3.65 18.03
N LYS A 30 -13.03 -3.92 17.56
CA LYS A 30 -13.39 -3.79 16.14
C LYS A 30 -13.33 -2.34 15.66
N GLN A 31 -13.79 -1.40 16.47
CA GLN A 31 -13.73 0.02 16.16
C GLN A 31 -12.28 0.51 16.09
N ASN A 32 -11.44 0.13 17.04
CA ASN A 32 -10.00 0.43 17.00
C ASN A 32 -9.30 -0.10 15.74
N ILE A 33 -9.65 -1.30 15.28
CA ILE A 33 -9.10 -1.85 14.02
C ILE A 33 -9.52 -0.96 12.84
N ARG A 34 -10.82 -0.65 12.73
CA ARG A 34 -11.34 0.23 11.67
C ARG A 34 -10.66 1.60 11.70
N ASP A 35 -10.55 2.22 12.87
CA ASP A 35 -9.93 3.54 13.01
C ASP A 35 -8.45 3.53 12.61
N LEU A 36 -7.73 2.43 12.86
CA LEU A 36 -6.35 2.25 12.39
C LEU A 36 -6.28 2.06 10.87
N GLU A 37 -7.24 1.37 10.27
CA GLU A 37 -7.34 1.21 8.82
C GLU A 37 -7.68 2.52 8.13
N ASP A 38 -8.61 3.31 8.68
CA ASP A 38 -9.03 4.61 8.18
C ASP A 38 -7.90 5.66 8.22
N GLN A 39 -6.89 5.45 9.05
CA GLN A 39 -5.70 6.31 9.12
C GLN A 39 -4.66 6.01 8.04
N VAL A 40 -4.68 4.82 7.42
CA VAL A 40 -3.71 4.45 6.37
C VAL A 40 -3.81 5.37 5.14
N PRO A 41 -5.01 5.70 4.61
CA PRO A 41 -5.15 6.65 3.51
C PRO A 41 -4.55 8.02 3.82
N ALA A 42 -4.89 8.60 4.99
CA ALA A 42 -4.38 9.91 5.40
C ALA A 42 -2.85 9.91 5.52
N LEU A 43 -2.27 8.82 6.02
CA LEU A 43 -0.82 8.68 6.14
C LEU A 43 -0.13 8.53 4.77
N ASN A 44 -0.77 7.84 3.82
CA ASN A 44 -0.31 7.75 2.44
C ASN A 44 -0.37 9.10 1.71
N GLU A 45 -1.45 9.86 1.90
CA GLU A 45 -1.61 11.21 1.32
C GLU A 45 -0.51 12.15 1.84
N ASN A 46 -0.27 12.16 3.14
CA ASN A 46 0.81 12.96 3.74
C ASN A 46 2.19 12.57 3.21
N LEU A 47 2.45 11.27 3.05
CA LEU A 47 3.70 10.79 2.47
C LEU A 47 3.84 11.21 1.00
N ALA A 48 2.74 11.18 0.24
CA ALA A 48 2.71 11.64 -1.15
C ALA A 48 2.97 13.16 -1.25
N MET A 49 2.44 13.97 -0.35
CA MET A 49 2.71 15.41 -0.28
C MET A 49 4.21 15.68 -0.02
N ILE A 50 4.82 14.94 0.92
CA ILE A 50 6.26 15.07 1.19
C ILE A 50 7.08 14.63 -0.03
N LYS A 51 6.70 13.53 -0.69
CA LYS A 51 7.34 13.07 -1.92
C LYS A 51 7.22 14.11 -3.04
N ALA A 52 6.06 14.73 -3.20
CA ALA A 52 5.82 15.78 -4.18
C ALA A 52 6.77 16.98 -3.95
N GLN A 53 6.99 17.36 -2.69
CA GLN A 53 7.95 18.40 -2.35
C GLN A 53 9.39 18.02 -2.75
N VAL A 54 9.80 16.77 -2.47
CA VAL A 54 11.11 16.26 -2.92
C VAL A 54 11.23 16.35 -4.45
N THR A 55 10.25 15.82 -5.17
CA THR A 55 10.24 15.81 -6.64
C THR A 55 10.23 17.23 -7.23
N LEU A 56 9.56 18.19 -6.60
CA LEU A 56 9.57 19.58 -7.03
C LEU A 56 10.97 20.18 -6.92
N VAL A 57 11.63 20.00 -5.77
CA VAL A 57 13.00 20.49 -5.55
C VAL A 57 13.99 19.81 -6.50
N GLU A 58 13.84 18.51 -6.75
CA GLU A 58 14.65 17.77 -7.74
C GLU A 58 14.49 18.34 -9.15
N LYS A 59 13.26 18.65 -9.57
CA LYS A 59 12.98 19.28 -10.87
C LYS A 59 13.59 20.68 -10.98
N GLU A 60 13.52 21.49 -9.92
CA GLU A 60 14.15 22.81 -9.91
C GLU A 60 15.67 22.72 -10.02
N LEU A 61 16.29 21.80 -9.28
CA LEU A 61 17.72 21.55 -9.32
C LEU A 61 18.16 21.05 -10.70
N ALA A 62 17.37 20.18 -11.33
CA ALA A 62 17.61 19.75 -12.72
C ALA A 62 17.57 20.94 -13.70
N LYS A 63 16.59 21.84 -13.57
CA LYS A 63 16.54 23.08 -14.39
C LYS A 63 17.77 23.96 -14.18
N LEU A 64 18.23 24.13 -12.94
CA LEU A 64 19.43 24.91 -12.62
C LEU A 64 20.69 24.27 -13.24
N LYS A 65 20.82 22.94 -13.20
CA LYS A 65 21.91 22.21 -13.86
C LYS A 65 21.92 22.43 -15.38
N THR A 66 20.75 22.38 -16.02
CA THR A 66 20.64 22.67 -17.46
C THR A 66 21.05 24.11 -17.78
N LYS A 67 20.56 25.09 -17.01
CA LYS A 67 20.96 26.51 -17.15
C LYS A 67 22.46 26.71 -16.96
N GLU A 68 23.07 26.04 -15.99
CA GLU A 68 24.52 26.08 -15.74
C GLU A 68 25.30 25.62 -16.98
N ASN A 69 24.88 24.51 -17.59
CA ASN A 69 25.50 23.96 -18.79
C ASN A 69 25.34 24.89 -20.00
N GLU A 70 24.13 25.44 -20.19
CA GLU A 70 23.86 26.40 -21.27
C GLU A 70 24.69 27.68 -21.15
N LEU A 71 24.75 28.27 -19.96
CA LEU A 71 25.56 29.46 -19.69
C LEU A 71 27.04 29.17 -19.91
N THR A 72 27.51 28.00 -19.46
CA THR A 72 28.90 27.57 -19.70
C THR A 72 29.21 27.45 -21.19
N ALA A 73 28.29 26.88 -21.99
CA ALA A 73 28.44 26.80 -23.44
C ALA A 73 28.45 28.19 -24.11
N LYS A 74 27.55 29.08 -23.68
CA LYS A 74 27.47 30.48 -24.16
C LYS A 74 28.74 31.27 -23.84
N ILE A 75 29.32 31.11 -22.64
CA ILE A 75 30.60 31.71 -22.25
C ILE A 75 31.71 31.23 -23.17
N LYS A 76 31.84 29.91 -23.38
CA LYS A 76 32.85 29.33 -24.28
C LYS A 76 32.73 29.88 -25.70
N ALA A 77 31.51 29.99 -26.22
CA ALA A 77 31.25 30.54 -27.54
C ALA A 77 31.59 32.04 -27.64
N ALA A 78 31.22 32.84 -26.62
CA ALA A 78 31.53 34.27 -26.58
C ALA A 78 33.04 34.53 -26.54
N LEU A 79 33.79 33.76 -25.73
CA LEU A 79 35.25 33.83 -25.66
C LEU A 79 35.92 33.45 -26.97
N LYS A 80 35.44 32.39 -27.65
CA LYS A 80 35.94 31.99 -28.98
C LYS A 80 35.77 33.08 -30.04
N ASN A 81 34.73 33.91 -29.91
CA ASN A 81 34.45 35.03 -30.79
C ASN A 81 35.08 36.36 -30.31
N ASN A 82 36.01 36.33 -29.35
CA ASN A 82 36.65 37.51 -28.74
C ASN A 82 35.67 38.53 -28.12
N ARG A 83 34.44 38.12 -27.77
CA ARG A 83 33.44 38.97 -27.12
C ARG A 83 33.50 38.80 -25.61
N ARG A 84 34.56 39.37 -25.01
CA ARG A 84 34.88 39.22 -23.58
C ARG A 84 33.86 39.90 -22.66
N ASP A 85 33.30 41.02 -23.11
CA ASP A 85 32.21 41.77 -22.49
C ASP A 85 30.95 40.89 -22.30
N ILE A 86 30.51 40.21 -23.36
CA ILE A 86 29.35 39.31 -23.32
C ILE A 86 29.64 38.09 -22.43
N ALA A 87 30.85 37.55 -22.52
CA ALA A 87 31.27 36.42 -21.68
C ALA A 87 31.24 36.77 -20.18
N LEU A 88 31.61 38.01 -19.81
CA LEU A 88 31.58 38.48 -18.42
C LEU A 88 30.15 38.54 -17.86
N THR A 89 29.20 39.01 -18.67
CA THR A 89 27.78 39.04 -18.29
C THR A 89 27.24 37.62 -18.06
N TYR A 90 27.55 36.66 -18.94
CA TYR A 90 27.15 35.27 -18.74
C TYR A 90 27.87 34.60 -17.55
N ALA A 91 29.12 34.98 -17.27
CA ALA A 91 29.85 34.46 -16.10
C ALA A 91 29.20 34.94 -14.78
N THR A 92 28.76 36.19 -14.73
CA THR A 92 28.06 36.74 -13.54
C THR A 92 26.76 35.98 -13.27
N THR A 93 25.95 35.75 -14.30
CA THR A 93 24.71 34.96 -14.17
C THR A 93 24.98 33.49 -13.86
N LEU A 94 26.09 32.92 -14.36
CA LEU A 94 26.51 31.55 -14.01
C LEU A 94 26.82 31.42 -12.53
N GLU A 95 27.49 32.41 -11.92
CA GLU A 95 27.76 32.40 -10.48
C GLU A 95 26.48 32.46 -9.65
N GLU A 96 25.50 33.26 -10.07
CA GLU A 96 24.17 33.31 -9.43
C GLU A 96 23.48 31.94 -9.49
N VAL A 97 23.40 31.33 -10.67
CA VAL A 97 22.81 29.99 -10.86
C VAL A 97 23.53 28.94 -10.00
N ARG A 98 24.86 29.02 -9.88
CA ARG A 98 25.64 28.11 -9.02
C ARG A 98 25.32 28.29 -7.54
N ARG A 99 25.18 29.55 -7.06
CA ARG A 99 24.76 29.82 -5.68
C ARG A 99 23.37 29.27 -5.40
N GLU A 100 22.41 29.53 -6.29
CA GLU A 100 21.05 28.98 -6.18
C GLU A 100 21.04 27.45 -6.18
N LYS A 101 21.84 26.82 -7.04
CA LYS A 101 21.96 25.36 -7.11
C LYS A 101 22.47 24.76 -5.80
N VAL A 102 23.50 25.35 -5.18
CA VAL A 102 24.01 24.89 -3.88
C VAL A 102 22.95 25.01 -2.78
N GLN A 103 22.18 26.11 -2.78
CA GLN A 103 21.05 26.26 -1.85
C GLN A 103 20.00 25.17 -2.07
N GLN A 104 19.64 24.87 -3.33
CA GLN A 104 18.67 23.83 -3.64
C GLN A 104 19.16 22.41 -3.39
N GLU A 105 20.45 22.14 -3.55
CA GLU A 105 21.07 20.88 -3.12
C GLU A 105 20.94 20.69 -1.60
N GLY A 106 21.08 21.77 -0.82
CA GLY A 106 20.83 21.75 0.62
C GLY A 106 19.36 21.47 0.95
N GLN A 107 18.42 22.16 0.30
CA GLN A 107 16.98 21.95 0.51
C GLN A 107 16.56 20.52 0.13
N LEU A 108 17.13 19.98 -0.95
CA LEU A 108 16.86 18.61 -1.39
C LEU A 108 17.24 17.59 -0.31
N LYS A 109 18.43 17.72 0.28
CA LYS A 109 18.88 16.81 1.36
C LYS A 109 17.93 16.84 2.56
N VAL A 110 17.46 18.03 2.95
CA VAL A 110 16.50 18.19 4.05
C VAL A 110 15.16 17.54 3.70
N ALA A 111 14.66 17.76 2.47
CA ALA A 111 13.41 17.17 2.01
C ALA A 111 13.48 15.63 1.92
N GLN A 112 14.60 15.09 1.42
CA GLN A 112 14.85 13.64 1.35
C GLN A 112 14.91 13.01 2.75
N ALA A 113 15.61 13.64 3.70
CA ALA A 113 15.65 13.19 5.09
C ALA A 113 14.26 13.21 5.75
N ALA A 114 13.44 14.22 5.46
CA ALA A 114 12.06 14.30 5.93
C ALA A 114 11.20 13.17 5.34
N TYR A 115 11.35 12.89 4.04
CA TYR A 115 10.66 11.78 3.37
C TYR A 115 11.05 10.41 3.94
N GLU A 116 12.34 10.15 4.13
CA GLU A 116 12.83 8.91 4.73
C GLU A 116 12.29 8.73 6.16
N LYS A 117 12.27 9.80 6.95
CA LYS A 117 11.68 9.77 8.29
C LYS A 117 10.19 9.47 8.24
N ALA A 118 9.45 10.08 7.32
CA ALA A 118 8.02 9.79 7.14
C ALA A 118 7.77 8.32 6.74
N GLN A 119 8.62 7.74 5.88
CA GLN A 119 8.56 6.32 5.56
C GLN A 119 8.84 5.41 6.76
N LYS A 120 9.80 5.76 7.62
CA LYS A 120 10.05 5.01 8.87
C LYS A 120 8.84 5.05 9.79
N VAL A 121 8.19 6.21 9.93
CA VAL A 121 6.97 6.33 10.74
C VAL A 121 5.81 5.53 10.13
N LYS A 122 5.63 5.56 8.80
CA LYS A 122 4.67 4.70 8.10
C LYS A 122 4.89 3.23 8.44
N ARG A 123 6.13 2.75 8.32
CA ARG A 123 6.47 1.35 8.62
C ARG A 123 6.19 0.99 10.07
N ALA A 124 6.59 1.84 11.02
CA ALA A 124 6.31 1.63 12.43
C ALA A 124 4.79 1.59 12.71
N PHE A 125 4.01 2.48 12.08
CA PHE A 125 2.55 2.48 12.19
C PHE A 125 1.94 1.18 11.64
N MET A 126 2.38 0.71 10.47
CA MET A 126 1.85 -0.53 9.88
C MET A 126 2.17 -1.76 10.73
N LEU A 127 3.37 -1.84 11.31
CA LEU A 127 3.76 -2.91 12.23
C LEU A 127 2.92 -2.88 13.52
N GLU A 128 2.71 -1.69 14.09
CA GLU A 128 1.89 -1.53 15.28
C GLU A 128 0.40 -1.83 15.01
N LYS A 129 -0.10 -1.42 13.84
CA LYS A 129 -1.44 -1.77 13.36
C LYS A 129 -1.60 -3.30 13.32
N GLU A 130 -0.68 -4.00 12.66
CA GLU A 130 -0.72 -5.45 12.55
C GLU A 130 -0.69 -6.11 13.93
N ARG A 131 0.23 -5.67 14.81
CA ARG A 131 0.31 -6.16 16.19
C ARG A 131 -1.02 -6.01 16.92
N LYS A 132 -1.67 -4.84 16.83
CA LYS A 132 -2.96 -4.58 17.48
C LYS A 132 -4.11 -5.39 16.87
N ILE A 133 -4.10 -5.60 15.55
CA ILE A 133 -5.07 -6.48 14.89
C ILE A 133 -4.93 -7.91 15.41
N GLN A 134 -3.70 -8.42 15.53
CA GLN A 134 -3.45 -9.77 16.05
C GLN A 134 -3.84 -9.91 17.52
N GLU A 135 -3.51 -8.92 18.37
CA GLU A 135 -3.94 -8.89 19.77
C GLU A 135 -5.47 -8.87 19.90
N ALA A 136 -6.15 -8.05 19.09
CA ALA A 136 -7.60 -7.97 19.05
C ALA A 136 -8.25 -9.27 18.55
N LYS A 137 -7.70 -9.90 17.49
CA LYS A 137 -8.15 -11.20 16.98
C LYS A 137 -8.03 -12.29 18.04
N LYS A 138 -6.90 -12.33 18.76
CA LYS A 138 -6.67 -13.29 19.85
C LYS A 138 -7.67 -13.10 21.00
N ALA A 139 -7.88 -11.86 21.43
CA ALA A 139 -8.85 -11.54 22.48
C ALA A 139 -10.29 -11.92 22.06
N LEU A 140 -10.65 -11.65 20.80
CA LEU A 140 -11.96 -11.99 20.26
C LEU A 140 -12.18 -13.51 20.16
N SER A 141 -11.16 -14.27 19.73
CA SER A 141 -11.21 -15.73 19.71
C SER A 141 -11.39 -16.31 21.11
N ALA A 142 -10.62 -15.83 22.10
CA ALA A 142 -10.74 -16.25 23.49
C ALA A 142 -12.14 -15.96 24.08
N LYS A 143 -12.73 -14.80 23.80
CA LYS A 143 -14.10 -14.46 24.21
C LYS A 143 -15.12 -15.42 23.58
N ARG A 144 -14.98 -15.74 22.30
CA ARG A 144 -15.87 -16.72 21.62
C ARG A 144 -15.76 -18.10 22.23
N GLN A 145 -14.55 -18.57 22.53
CA GLN A 145 -14.34 -19.85 23.18
C GLN A 145 -14.97 -19.88 24.58
N ALA A 146 -14.84 -18.80 25.36
CA ALA A 146 -15.51 -18.69 26.66
C ALA A 146 -17.04 -18.68 26.54
N GLN A 147 -17.60 -17.96 25.57
CA GLN A 147 -19.05 -17.98 25.29
C GLN A 147 -19.53 -19.37 24.84
N TRP A 148 -18.72 -20.09 24.07
CA TRP A 148 -19.03 -21.45 23.66
C TRP A 148 -19.02 -22.39 24.88
N ASN A 149 -17.97 -22.36 25.71
CA ASN A 149 -17.89 -23.13 26.95
C ASN A 149 -19.11 -22.88 27.85
N ASN A 150 -19.52 -21.62 28.01
CA ASN A 150 -20.71 -21.28 28.80
C ASN A 150 -21.99 -21.83 28.18
N LYS A 151 -22.20 -21.70 26.85
CA LYS A 151 -23.36 -22.28 26.17
C LYS A 151 -23.41 -23.80 26.28
N VAL A 152 -22.25 -24.46 26.22
CA VAL A 152 -22.13 -25.90 26.42
C VAL A 152 -22.48 -26.25 27.87
N ALA A 153 -21.96 -25.51 28.86
CA ALA A 153 -22.29 -25.71 30.26
C ALA A 153 -23.79 -25.48 30.56
N ASP A 154 -24.39 -24.41 30.05
CA ASP A 154 -25.83 -24.11 30.19
C ASP A 154 -26.68 -25.20 29.53
N ALA A 155 -26.26 -25.69 28.35
CA ALA A 155 -26.90 -26.83 27.70
C ALA A 155 -26.78 -28.07 28.59
N MET A 156 -25.58 -28.40 29.08
CA MET A 156 -25.35 -29.55 29.96
C MET A 156 -26.16 -29.48 31.26
N GLU A 157 -26.30 -28.31 31.87
CA GLU A 157 -27.14 -28.08 33.05
C GLU A 157 -28.63 -28.29 32.71
N SER A 158 -29.11 -27.70 31.61
CA SER A 158 -30.49 -27.89 31.15
C SER A 158 -30.81 -29.35 30.77
N PHE A 159 -29.81 -30.10 30.30
CA PHE A 159 -29.93 -31.51 29.93
C PHE A 159 -29.81 -32.47 31.12
N GLN A 160 -29.03 -32.15 32.17
CA GLN A 160 -29.00 -32.95 33.41
C GLN A 160 -30.34 -32.95 34.16
N VAL A 161 -31.14 -31.89 34.00
CA VAL A 161 -32.51 -31.82 34.55
C VAL A 161 -33.49 -32.71 33.77
N ALA A 162 -33.17 -33.08 32.53
CA ALA A 162 -33.98 -33.94 31.66
C ALA A 162 -33.24 -35.28 31.40
N GLY A 163 -33.06 -36.08 32.44
CA GLY A 163 -32.24 -37.30 32.39
C GLY A 163 -32.58 -38.26 31.24
N ILE A 164 -31.64 -38.46 30.31
CA ILE A 164 -31.60 -39.54 29.30
C ILE A 164 -30.12 -39.84 28.97
N ASP A 165 -29.58 -40.96 29.46
CA ASP A 165 -28.16 -41.34 29.43
C ASP A 165 -27.64 -41.94 28.09
N GLN A 166 -28.41 -41.91 27.00
CA GLN A 166 -27.99 -42.52 25.70
C GLN A 166 -27.79 -41.54 24.54
N THR A 167 -28.24 -40.28 24.67
CA THR A 167 -28.08 -39.26 23.61
C THR A 167 -26.91 -38.31 23.86
N HIS A 168 -26.14 -38.53 24.93
CA HIS A 168 -25.07 -37.64 25.37
C HIS A 168 -23.89 -37.59 24.41
N ASP A 169 -23.36 -38.75 24.00
CA ASP A 169 -22.18 -38.83 23.13
C ASP A 169 -22.44 -38.31 21.72
N GLU A 170 -23.60 -38.64 21.12
CA GLU A 170 -23.98 -38.14 19.79
C GLU A 170 -24.18 -36.62 19.77
N MET A 171 -24.67 -36.06 20.88
CA MET A 171 -24.86 -34.62 21.04
C MET A 171 -23.52 -33.91 21.26
N ILE A 172 -22.60 -34.47 22.04
CA ILE A 172 -21.23 -33.96 22.18
C ILE A 172 -20.56 -33.91 20.80
N GLU A 173 -20.62 -35.01 20.04
CA GLU A 173 -20.02 -35.07 18.70
C GLU A 173 -20.64 -34.04 17.74
N LYS A 174 -21.94 -33.79 17.84
CA LYS A 174 -22.64 -32.78 17.05
C LYS A 174 -22.22 -31.36 17.43
N ILE A 175 -22.08 -31.10 18.73
CA ILE A 175 -21.62 -29.82 19.27
C ILE A 175 -20.17 -29.54 18.86
N GLU A 176 -19.29 -30.53 18.95
CA GLU A 176 -17.90 -30.43 18.49
C GLU A 176 -17.81 -30.17 16.98
N ARG A 177 -18.63 -30.86 16.17
CA ARG A 177 -18.72 -30.61 14.72
C ARG A 177 -19.17 -29.20 14.38
N ASP A 178 -20.16 -28.67 15.10
CA ASP A 178 -20.67 -27.32 14.85
C ASP A 178 -19.68 -26.24 15.34
N ALA A 179 -18.95 -26.50 16.42
CA ALA A 179 -17.85 -25.66 16.89
C ALA A 179 -16.72 -25.56 15.86
N ALA A 180 -16.23 -26.72 15.39
CA ALA A 180 -15.17 -26.80 14.37
C ALA A 180 -15.59 -26.10 13.06
N ARG A 181 -16.86 -26.21 12.67
CA ARG A 181 -17.39 -25.50 11.49
C ARG A 181 -17.45 -23.99 11.67
N ALA A 182 -17.81 -23.51 12.86
CA ALA A 182 -17.83 -22.09 13.16
C ALA A 182 -16.41 -21.50 13.20
N GLU A 183 -15.45 -22.25 13.74
CA GLU A 183 -14.03 -21.90 13.77
C GLU A 183 -13.43 -21.86 12.35
N ALA A 184 -13.65 -22.90 11.54
CA ALA A 184 -13.18 -22.95 10.16
C ALA A 184 -13.76 -21.83 9.28
N LYS A 185 -15.07 -21.53 9.41
CA LYS A 185 -15.70 -20.42 8.66
C LYS A 185 -15.11 -19.06 9.04
N LEU A 186 -14.69 -18.91 10.29
CA LEU A 186 -14.07 -17.68 10.76
C LEU A 186 -12.64 -17.55 10.25
N GLU A 187 -11.86 -18.63 10.29
CA GLU A 187 -10.51 -18.69 9.74
C GLU A 187 -10.55 -18.32 8.24
N MET A 188 -11.48 -18.92 7.49
CA MET A 188 -11.70 -18.58 6.07
C MET A 188 -12.14 -17.13 5.85
N ALA A 189 -13.01 -16.57 6.70
CA ALA A 189 -13.45 -15.18 6.60
C ALA A 189 -12.36 -14.18 7.01
N MET A 190 -11.39 -14.60 7.83
CA MET A 190 -10.26 -13.78 8.25
C MET A 190 -9.10 -13.85 7.24
N ASP A 191 -8.84 -15.02 6.66
CA ASP A 191 -7.89 -15.19 5.56
C ASP A 191 -8.39 -14.50 4.29
N GLY A 192 -9.71 -14.50 4.04
CA GLY A 192 -10.33 -13.83 2.90
C GLY A 192 -10.20 -12.30 2.86
N VAL A 193 -9.72 -11.65 3.93
CA VAL A 193 -9.36 -10.21 3.92
C VAL A 193 -7.86 -10.00 3.66
N GLY A 194 -7.05 -11.07 3.78
CA GLY A 194 -5.61 -11.06 3.50
C GLY A 194 -5.24 -11.59 2.10
N THR A 195 -6.10 -12.38 1.46
CA THR A 195 -5.85 -12.96 0.12
C THR A 195 -5.72 -11.86 -0.94
N ASP A 196 -6.55 -10.81 -0.88
CA ASP A 196 -6.47 -9.69 -1.83
C ASP A 196 -5.09 -8.98 -1.81
N MET A 197 -4.39 -8.92 -0.67
CA MET A 197 -3.06 -8.29 -0.58
C MET A 197 -1.94 -9.22 -1.07
N ILE A 198 -2.10 -10.53 -0.92
CA ILE A 198 -1.16 -11.53 -1.47
C ILE A 198 -1.31 -11.59 -2.99
N ASP A 199 -2.55 -11.56 -3.49
CA ASP A 199 -2.86 -11.54 -4.92
C ASP A 199 -2.39 -10.21 -5.57
N ILE A 200 -2.55 -9.06 -4.89
CA ILE A 200 -1.99 -7.78 -5.36
C ILE A 200 -0.45 -7.78 -5.36
N GLU A 201 0.21 -8.43 -4.40
CA GLU A 201 1.67 -8.56 -4.40
C GLU A 201 2.17 -9.53 -5.48
N GLU A 202 1.46 -10.63 -5.73
CA GLU A 202 1.77 -11.57 -6.82
C GLU A 202 1.54 -10.93 -8.19
N ASP A 203 0.44 -10.20 -8.37
CA ASP A 203 0.15 -9.42 -9.58
C ASP A 203 1.19 -8.30 -9.78
N ALA A 204 1.59 -7.60 -8.73
CA ALA A 204 2.63 -6.57 -8.81
C ALA A 204 4.01 -7.16 -9.15
N LYS A 205 4.34 -8.35 -8.64
CA LYS A 205 5.58 -9.07 -8.98
C LYS A 205 5.52 -9.57 -10.43
N ALA A 206 4.37 -10.06 -10.90
CA ALA A 206 4.17 -10.46 -12.29
C ALA A 206 4.29 -9.28 -13.26
N LEU A 207 3.73 -8.11 -12.92
CA LEU A 207 3.87 -6.88 -13.70
C LEU A 207 5.32 -6.39 -13.76
N GLN A 208 6.06 -6.43 -12.64
CA GLN A 208 7.48 -6.07 -12.61
C GLN A 208 8.35 -7.07 -13.38
N ALA A 209 8.05 -8.36 -13.31
CA ALA A 209 8.75 -9.39 -14.06
C ALA A 209 8.55 -9.21 -15.57
N ASN A 210 7.32 -8.92 -16.01
CA ASN A 210 7.01 -8.63 -17.41
C ASN A 210 7.67 -7.34 -17.92
N GLU A 211 7.72 -6.27 -17.11
CA GLU A 211 8.41 -5.03 -17.50
C GLU A 211 9.94 -5.22 -17.59
N THR A 212 10.51 -6.04 -16.71
CA THR A 212 11.95 -6.38 -16.75
C THR A 212 12.27 -7.24 -17.96
N LEU A 213 11.42 -8.22 -18.29
CA LEU A 213 11.51 -9.01 -19.52
C LEU A 213 11.43 -8.12 -20.76
N ARG A 214 10.47 -7.20 -20.80
CA ARG A 214 10.31 -6.22 -21.89
C ARG A 214 11.53 -5.31 -22.04
N GLN A 215 12.13 -4.87 -20.93
CA GLN A 215 13.39 -4.10 -20.97
C GLN A 215 14.55 -4.94 -21.52
N PHE A 216 14.62 -6.23 -21.16
CA PHE A 216 15.62 -7.15 -21.68
C PHE A 216 15.39 -7.47 -23.18
N GLU A 217 14.14 -7.60 -23.62
CA GLU A 217 13.77 -7.80 -25.02
C GLU A 217 14.11 -6.58 -25.89
N LEU A 218 13.91 -5.37 -25.35
CA LEU A 218 14.31 -4.11 -25.98
C LEU A 218 15.85 -3.98 -26.06
N GLU A 219 16.58 -4.41 -25.04
CA GLU A 219 18.05 -4.43 -25.03
C GLU A 219 18.64 -5.49 -25.98
N MET A 220 17.94 -6.61 -26.20
CA MET A 220 18.34 -7.66 -27.14
C MET A 220 17.84 -7.44 -28.57
N GLY A 221 17.11 -6.35 -28.84
CA GLY A 221 16.69 -5.96 -30.19
C GLY A 221 15.62 -6.86 -30.82
N LEU A 222 14.90 -7.64 -30.02
CA LEU A 222 13.78 -8.47 -30.47
C LEU A 222 12.48 -7.76 -30.13
N VAL A 223 11.88 -7.09 -31.11
CA VAL A 223 10.54 -6.51 -30.95
C VAL A 223 9.52 -7.61 -31.29
N PRO A 224 8.66 -8.07 -30.36
CA PRO A 224 7.41 -8.69 -30.75
C PRO A 224 6.41 -7.59 -31.08
N GLU A 225 5.86 -7.70 -32.28
CA GLU A 225 4.70 -6.95 -32.72
C GLU A 225 3.51 -7.19 -31.78
N VAL A 226 2.75 -6.13 -31.57
CA VAL A 226 1.53 -6.05 -30.76
C VAL A 226 0.62 -7.26 -30.98
N SER A 227 0.26 -7.96 -29.91
CA SER A 227 -0.96 -8.78 -29.86
C SER A 227 -1.83 -8.27 -28.72
N ALA A 228 -2.96 -7.69 -29.12
CA ALA A 228 -3.98 -7.09 -28.28
C ALA A 228 -4.72 -8.15 -27.41
N PRO A 229 -5.44 -7.73 -26.35
CA PRO A 229 -6.10 -8.62 -25.39
C PRO A 229 -7.23 -9.45 -26.04
N PRO A 230 -7.52 -10.67 -25.58
CA PRO A 230 -8.61 -11.46 -26.12
C PRO A 230 -9.96 -10.88 -25.71
N GLU A 231 -10.75 -10.69 -26.75
CA GLU A 231 -12.11 -10.19 -26.86
C GLU A 231 -13.11 -11.08 -26.10
N ALA A 232 -13.98 -10.43 -25.32
CA ALA A 232 -15.23 -11.01 -24.85
C ALA A 232 -16.34 -10.56 -25.80
N ALA A 233 -16.93 -11.48 -26.57
CA ALA A 233 -18.35 -11.48 -26.97
C ALA A 233 -18.69 -12.66 -27.90
N GLU A 234 -19.77 -13.36 -27.54
CA GLU A 234 -20.82 -13.92 -28.42
C GLU A 234 -20.45 -15.12 -29.32
N SER A 235 -20.87 -16.35 -29.00
CA SER A 235 -22.22 -16.94 -29.10
C SER A 235 -22.72 -17.26 -30.52
N GLU A 236 -22.86 -18.57 -30.74
CA GLU A 236 -23.90 -19.25 -31.54
C GLU A 236 -23.78 -19.39 -33.08
N SER A 237 -24.35 -20.53 -33.51
CA SER A 237 -24.74 -20.98 -34.87
C SER A 237 -23.62 -21.60 -35.74
N GLN A 238 -23.38 -22.91 -35.66
CA GLN A 238 -24.09 -24.04 -36.30
C GLN A 238 -24.12 -24.09 -37.84
N LYS A 239 -23.51 -25.17 -38.36
CA LYS A 239 -23.89 -26.05 -39.49
C LYS A 239 -24.11 -25.46 -40.90
N THR A 240 -23.44 -26.11 -41.87
CA THR A 240 -23.89 -26.73 -43.16
C THR A 240 -22.86 -26.40 -44.24
N ILE A 241 -21.93 -27.29 -44.61
CA ILE A 241 -22.07 -28.40 -45.57
C ILE A 241 -23.01 -28.10 -46.75
N GLY A 242 -22.40 -27.89 -47.92
CA GLY A 242 -22.96 -27.76 -49.27
C GLY A 242 -21.91 -26.99 -50.09
N GLU A 243 -21.46 -27.37 -51.29
CA GLU A 243 -22.06 -28.24 -52.28
C GLU A 243 -20.99 -28.68 -53.30
N ARG A 244 -21.35 -29.74 -54.02
CA ARG A 244 -20.59 -30.50 -55.01
C ARG A 244 -20.33 -29.71 -56.31
N GLU A 245 -19.19 -30.06 -56.89
CA GLU A 245 -18.92 -30.41 -58.31
C GLU A 245 -19.38 -29.52 -59.49
N THR A 246 -18.53 -29.63 -60.53
CA THR A 246 -18.72 -29.29 -61.96
C THR A 246 -18.63 -27.79 -62.26
N THR A 247 -17.79 -27.32 -63.20
CA THR A 247 -17.33 -27.90 -64.47
C THR A 247 -16.07 -27.15 -64.92
#